data_AF-A0A810NUS1-F1
#
_entry.id   AF-A0A810NUS1-F1
#
_cell.length_a   1.000
_cell.length_b   1.000
_cell.length_c   1.000
_cell.angle_alpha   90.00
_cell.angle_beta   90.00
_cell.angle_gamma   90.00
#
_symmetry.space_group_name_H-M   'P 1'
#
loop_
_entity.id
_entity.type
_entity.pdbx_description
1 polymer ?
#
loop_
_entity_poly.entity_id
_entity_poly.type
_entity_poly.pdbx_seq_one_letter_code
_entity_poly.pdbx_strand_id
1 'polypeptide(L)' 'MAKTLLDVDDDLLEEATVALGTSTKKDTVNTALRFAVEESRARRERALADLQAVAAEGGFDFDRLEELDR' A
#
# COMPACT_ATOMS: atom_id res chain seq x y z
N MET A 1 -5.70 14.92 -16.80
CA MET A 1 -6.37 13.73 -16.22
C MET A 1 -7.63 13.45 -17.02
N ALA A 2 -7.94 12.16 -17.26
CA ALA A 2 -9.22 11.77 -17.83
C ALA A 2 -10.35 12.07 -16.84
N LYS A 3 -11.53 12.41 -17.35
CA LYS A 3 -12.73 12.57 -16.51
C LYS A 3 -13.34 11.18 -16.31
N THR A 4 -13.47 10.79 -15.05
CA THR A 4 -14.16 9.56 -14.65
C THR A 4 -15.37 9.98 -13.83
N LEU A 5 -16.56 9.52 -14.21
CA LEU A 5 -17.77 9.66 -13.41
C LEU A 5 -17.81 8.52 -12.40
N LEU A 6 -17.85 8.85 -11.11
CA LEU A 6 -17.86 7.90 -10.01
C LEU A 6 -18.79 8.43 -8.93
N ASP A 7 -19.60 7.55 -8.37
CA ASP A 7 -20.38 7.84 -7.17
C ASP A 7 -19.49 7.64 -5.94
N VAL A 8 -19.46 8.63 -5.07
CA VAL A 8 -18.67 8.64 -3.85
C VAL A 8 -19.59 9.00 -2.69
N ASP A 9 -19.38 8.37 -1.55
CA ASP A 9 -20.05 8.75 -0.31
C ASP A 9 -19.62 10.17 0.08
N ASP A 10 -20.59 11.09 0.08
CA ASP A 10 -20.33 12.51 0.31
C ASP A 10 -19.93 12.81 1.75
N ASP A 11 -20.44 12.06 2.73
CA ASP A 11 -20.10 12.23 4.15
C ASP A 11 -18.64 11.83 4.39
N LEU A 12 -18.24 10.66 3.85
CA LEU A 12 -16.83 10.23 3.89
C LEU A 12 -15.90 11.17 3.14
N LEU A 13 -16.36 11.73 2.02
CA LEU A 13 -15.57 12.68 1.23
C LEU A 13 -15.36 14.01 1.98
N GLU A 14 -16.36 14.46 2.74
CA GLU A 14 -16.25 15.64 3.59
C GLU A 14 -15.29 15.38 4.76
N GLU A 15 -15.42 14.26 5.46
CA GLU A 15 -14.50 13.87 6.53
C GLU A 15 -13.05 13.77 6.03
N ALA A 16 -12.84 13.12 4.88
CA ALA A 16 -11.53 13.03 4.26
C ALA A 16 -10.98 14.39 3.85
N THR A 17 -11.84 15.32 3.41
CA THR A 17 -11.42 16.68 3.04
C THR A 17 -10.90 17.45 4.24
N VAL A 18 -11.59 17.33 5.38
CA VAL A 18 -11.15 17.92 6.65
C VAL A 18 -9.85 17.26 7.13
N ALA A 19 -9.79 15.93 7.14
CA ALA A 19 -8.63 15.17 7.61
C ALA A 19 -7.37 15.45 6.77
N LEU A 20 -7.52 15.60 5.45
CA LEU A 20 -6.43 15.87 4.52
C LEU A 20 -6.13 17.38 4.35
N GLY A 21 -6.97 18.26 4.90
CA GLY A 21 -6.82 19.71 4.77
C GLY A 21 -6.93 20.21 3.34
N THR A 22 -7.65 19.49 2.48
CA THR A 22 -7.79 19.80 1.05
C THR A 22 -8.94 20.77 0.80
N SER A 23 -8.92 21.45 -0.34
CA SER A 23 -9.88 22.51 -0.65
C SER A 23 -10.93 22.09 -1.68
N THR A 24 -10.70 20.99 -2.41
CA THR A 24 -11.61 20.49 -3.44
C THR A 24 -11.77 18.98 -3.35
N LYS A 25 -12.95 18.46 -3.69
CA LYS A 25 -13.24 17.02 -3.79
C LYS A 25 -12.19 16.27 -4.62
N LYS A 26 -11.76 16.87 -5.73
CA LYS A 26 -10.72 16.31 -6.61
C LYS A 26 -9.37 16.19 -5.89
N ASP A 27 -8.97 17.22 -5.14
CA ASP A 27 -7.69 17.20 -4.43
C ASP A 27 -7.73 16.20 -3.28
N THR A 28 -8.85 16.09 -2.57
CA THR A 28 -9.11 15.05 -1.56
C THR A 28 -8.90 13.66 -2.16
N VAL A 29 -9.58 13.35 -3.27
CA VAL A 29 -9.48 12.02 -3.92
C VAL A 29 -8.07 11.74 -4.40
N ASN A 30 -7.40 12.68 -5.07
CA ASN A 30 -6.04 12.45 -5.56
C ASN A 30 -5.03 12.27 -4.42
N THR A 31 -5.22 12.98 -3.31
CA THR A 31 -4.36 12.87 -2.13
C THR A 31 -4.58 11.54 -1.43
N ALA A 32 -5.84 11.13 -1.24
CA ALA A 32 -6.19 9.84 -0.68
C ALA A 32 -5.63 8.67 -1.50
N LEU A 33 -5.72 8.73 -2.84
CA LEU A 33 -5.16 7.72 -3.73
C LEU A 33 -3.63 7.63 -3.61
N ARG A 34 -2.95 8.78 -3.48
CA ARG A 34 -1.51 8.82 -3.27
C ARG A 34 -1.13 8.14 -1.95
N PHE A 35 -1.85 8.48 -0.88
CA PHE A 35 -1.65 7.88 0.44
C PHE A 35 -1.82 6.36 0.40
N ALA A 36 -2.87 5.84 -0.24
CA ALA A 36 -3.10 4.40 -0.38
C ALA A 36 -1.97 3.68 -1.13
N VAL A 37 -1.42 4.32 -2.18
CA VAL A 37 -0.27 3.76 -2.92
C VAL A 37 0.99 3.76 -2.06
N GLU A 38 1.25 4.83 -1.32
CA GLU A 38 2.40 4.96 -0.41
C GLU A 38 2.32 3.94 0.73
N GLU A 39 1.15 3.78 1.34
CA GLU A 39 0.90 2.79 2.39
C GLU A 39 1.10 1.36 1.88
N SER A 40 0.58 1.05 0.68
CA SER A 40 0.80 -0.24 0.02
C SER A 40 2.28 -0.52 -0.29
N ARG A 41 3.06 0.51 -0.67
CA ARG A 41 4.51 0.39 -0.87
C ARG A 41 5.22 0.12 0.44
N ALA A 42 4.96 0.93 1.47
CA ALA A 42 5.56 0.77 2.79
C ALA A 42 5.26 -0.62 3.39
N ARG A 43 4.05 -1.14 3.20
CA ARG A 43 3.69 -2.50 3.63
C ARG A 43 4.56 -3.57 2.94
N ARG A 44 4.78 -3.45 1.63
CA ARG A 44 5.63 -4.39 0.88
C ARG A 44 7.09 -4.30 1.29
N GLU A 45 7.59 -3.09 1.53
CA GLU A 45 8.96 -2.87 2.00
C GLU A 45 9.18 -3.50 3.39
N ARG A 46 8.24 -3.33 4.32
CA ARG A 46 8.28 -4.00 5.63
C ARG A 46 8.27 -5.51 5.49
N ALA A 47 7.35 -6.06 4.71
CA ALA A 47 7.28 -7.51 4.50
C ALA A 47 8.58 -8.08 3.90
N LEU A 48 9.22 -7.35 2.99
CA LEU A 48 10.52 -7.74 2.44
C LEU A 48 11.62 -7.70 3.51
N ALA A 49 11.67 -6.64 4.33
CA ALA A 49 12.62 -6.52 5.42
C ALA A 49 12.45 -7.66 6.44
N ASP A 50 11.21 -8.00 6.78
CA ASP A 50 10.89 -9.12 7.68
C ASP A 50 11.37 -10.46 7.09
N LEU A 51 11.13 -10.71 5.81
CA LEU A 51 11.63 -11.91 5.12
C LEU A 51 13.16 -11.98 5.11
N GLN A 52 13.83 -10.85 4.91
CA GLN A 52 15.30 -10.77 4.95
C GLN A 52 15.84 -11.06 6.36
N ALA A 53 15.17 -10.57 7.41
CA ALA A 53 15.54 -10.88 8.79
C ALA A 53 15.40 -12.38 9.08
N VAL A 54 14.27 -12.99 8.69
CA VAL A 54 14.06 -14.44 8.81
C VAL A 54 15.15 -15.22 8.06
N ALA A 55 15.56 -14.78 6.86
CA ALA A 55 16.65 -15.41 6.13
C ALA A 55 17.98 -15.35 6.88
N ALA A 56 18.33 -14.16 7.40
CA ALA A 56 19.58 -13.95 8.12
C ALA A 56 19.67 -14.77 9.42
N GLU A 57 18.51 -15.04 10.03
CA GLU A 57 18.38 -15.88 11.23
C GLU A 57 18.37 -17.39 10.93
N GLY A 58 18.50 -17.78 9.65
CA GLY A 58 18.50 -19.19 9.23
C GLY A 58 17.09 -19.80 9.17
N GLY A 59 16.05 -18.98 9.05
CA GLY A 59 14.66 -19.44 8.93
C GLY A 59 14.30 -20.10 7.60
N PHE A 60 15.24 -20.19 6.66
CA PHE A 60 15.08 -20.92 5.39
C PHE A 60 15.97 -22.16 5.39
N ASP A 61 15.35 -23.32 5.13
CA ASP A 61 16.02 -24.59 4.93
C ASP A 61 16.40 -24.73 3.44
N PHE A 62 17.60 -24.25 3.11
CA PHE A 62 18.10 -24.27 1.73
C PHE A 62 18.50 -25.68 1.26
N ASP A 63 18.87 -26.58 2.17
CA ASP A 63 19.22 -27.96 1.83
C ASP A 63 18.02 -28.71 1.24
N ARG A 64 16.81 -28.40 1.74
CA ARG A 64 15.55 -28.94 1.20
C ARG A 64 15.22 -28.42 -0.20
N LEU A 65 15.70 -27.25 -0.60
CA LEU A 65 15.45 -26.69 -1.94
C LEU A 65 16.22 -27.45 -3.03
N GLU A 66 17.45 -27.89 -2.75
CA GLU A 66 18.27 -28.67 -3.69
C GLU A 66 17.69 -30.07 -4.01
N GLU A 67 16.82 -30.58 -3.13
CA GLU A 67 16.10 -31.84 -3.34
C GLU A 67 14.88 -31.69 -4.28
N LEU A 68 14.31 -30.48 -4.39
CA LEU A 68 13.15 -30.21 -5.24
C LEU A 68 13.50 -29.91 -6.70
N ASP A 69 14.73 -29.47 -6.96
CA ASP A 69 15.25 -29.20 -8.32
C ASP A 69 15.74 -30.46 -9.06
N ARG A 70 15.55 -31.65 -8.48
CA ARG A 70 16.04 -32.95 -8.98
C ARG A 70 14.91 -33.85 -9.50
#